data_AF-A0A660W5X8-F1
#
_entry.id   AF-A0A660W5X8-F1
#
_cell.length_a   1.000
_cell.length_b   1.000
_cell.length_c   1.000
_cell.angle_alpha   90.00
_cell.angle_beta   90.00
_cell.angle_gamma   90.00
#
_symmetry.space_group_name_H-M   'P 1'
#
loop_
_entity.id
_entity.type
_entity.pdbx_description
1 polymer ?
#
loop_
_entity_poly.entity_id
_entity_poly.type
_entity_poly.pdbx_seq_one_letter_code
_entity_poly.pdbx_strand_id
1 'polypeptide(L)' 'MKAILLLQDGTVFKGKSFGAKGQMCGEVVFNTSMTGYQEILTDPSY' A
#
# COMPACT_ATOMS: atom_id res chain seq x y z
N MET A 1 14.29 6.69 0.60
CA MET A 1 14.46 5.68 1.67
C MET A 1 13.94 4.35 1.16
N LYS A 2 14.57 3.21 1.51
CA LYS A 2 14.11 1.87 1.07
C LYS A 2 12.88 1.46 1.91
N ALA A 3 11.95 0.73 1.29
CA ALA A 3 10.77 0.16 1.94
C ALA A 3 10.54 -1.29 1.45
N ILE A 4 9.76 -2.07 2.20
CA ILE A 4 9.42 -3.46 1.89
C ILE A 4 7.91 -3.65 2.11
N LEU A 5 7.25 -4.32 1.15
CA LEU A 5 5.93 -4.94 1.33
C LEU A 5 6.13 -6.46 1.41
N LEU A 6 5.77 -7.06 2.54
CA LEU A 6 5.83 -8.49 2.81
C LEU A 6 4.41 -9.04 2.85
N LEU A 7 4.14 -10.10 2.09
CA LEU A 7 2.86 -10.80 2.10
C LEU A 7 2.92 -12.03 3.01
N GLN A 8 1.75 -12.50 3.47
CA GLN A 8 1.65 -13.63 4.40
C GLN A 8 2.22 -14.93 3.82
N ASP A 9 2.21 -15.11 2.50
CA ASP A 9 2.79 -16.27 1.80
C ASP A 9 4.32 -16.23 1.72
N GLY A 10 4.96 -15.17 2.24
CA GLY A 10 6.40 -14.96 2.20
C GLY A 10 6.89 -14.17 0.98
N THR A 11 6.00 -13.74 0.09
CA THR A 11 6.37 -12.89 -1.06
C THR A 11 6.86 -11.52 -0.60
N VAL A 12 7.98 -11.05 -1.15
CA VAL A 12 8.63 -9.78 -0.76
C VAL A 12 8.77 -8.84 -1.96
N PHE A 13 8.21 -7.64 -1.83
CA PHE A 13 8.40 -6.55 -2.78
C PHE A 13 9.27 -5.44 -2.16
N LYS A 14 10.39 -5.11 -2.81
CA LYS A 14 11.28 -4.01 -2.39
C LYS A 14 10.92 -2.74 -3.15
N GLY A 15 10.80 -1.62 -2.45
CA GLY A 15 10.39 -0.34 -3.02
C GLY A 15 11.12 0.88 -2.44
N LYS A 16 10.72 2.06 -2.94
CA LYS A 16 11.16 3.36 -2.42
C LYS A 16 10.00 3.99 -1.65
N SER A 17 10.22 4.32 -0.39
CA SER A 17 9.24 5.05 0.43
C SER A 17 9.05 6.47 -0.11
N PHE A 18 7.79 6.90 -0.22
CA PHE A 18 7.39 8.28 -0.53
C PHE A 18 6.42 8.89 0.50
N GLY A 19 5.80 8.07 1.36
CA GLY A 19 4.92 8.51 2.43
C GLY A 19 5.61 8.65 3.80
N ALA A 20 4.81 8.58 4.87
CA ALA A 20 5.28 8.64 6.25
C ALA A 20 6.25 7.50 6.59
N LYS A 21 7.14 7.76 7.55
CA LYS A 21 8.04 6.73 8.08
C LYS A 21 7.28 5.87 9.10
N GLY A 22 7.42 4.56 9.01
CA GLY A 22 6.82 3.62 9.95
C GLY A 22 6.63 2.24 9.35
N GLN A 23 5.99 1.36 10.11
CA GLN A 23 5.52 0.06 9.66
C GLN A 23 4.02 -0.01 9.90
N MET A 24 3.30 -0.64 8.98
CA MET A 24 1.86 -0.85 9.05
C MET A 24 1.55 -2.24 8.51
N CYS A 25 0.50 -2.85 9.04
CA CYS A 25 -0.01 -4.15 8.60
C CYS A 25 -1.50 -4.01 8.24
N GLY A 26 -1.96 -4.75 7.25
CA GLY A 26 -3.34 -4.73 6.77
C GLY A 26 -3.56 -5.72 5.62
N GLU A 27 -4.80 -5.80 5.14
CA GLU A 27 -5.13 -6.58 3.95
C GLU A 27 -4.61 -5.89 2.69
N VAL A 28 -4.03 -6.66 1.78
CA VAL A 28 -3.57 -6.15 0.49
C VAL A 28 -4.62 -6.43 -0.58
N VAL A 29 -5.15 -5.36 -1.17
CA VAL A 29 -6.15 -5.39 -2.24
C VAL A 29 -5.68 -4.58 -3.45
N PHE A 30 -6.27 -4.81 -4.62
CA PHE A 30 -5.99 -4.01 -5.82
C PHE A 30 -7.28 -3.38 -6.35
N ASN A 31 -7.15 -2.20 -6.96
CA ASN A 31 -8.26 -1.48 -7.58
C ASN A 31 -7.86 -1.12 -9.03
N THR A 32 -8.75 -1.36 -10.00
CA THR A 32 -8.48 -1.18 -11.43
C THR A 32 -8.75 0.25 -11.94
N SER A 33 -9.10 1.16 -11.06
CA SER A 33 -9.36 2.57 -11.40
C SER A 33 -8.08 3.25 -11.90
N MET A 34 -8.18 3.97 -13.01
CA MET A 34 -7.05 4.71 -13.59
C MET A 34 -6.92 6.15 -13.06
N THR A 35 -7.95 6.67 -12.39
CA THR A 35 -8.04 8.04 -11.84
C THR A 35 -8.79 8.03 -10.50
N GLY A 36 -8.84 9.16 -9.79
CA GLY A 36 -9.58 9.28 -8.51
C GLY A 36 -8.82 8.77 -7.28
N TYR A 37 -7.48 8.83 -7.30
CA TYR A 37 -6.65 8.29 -6.22
C TYR A 37 -6.87 8.97 -4.87
N GLN A 38 -7.26 10.25 -4.85
CA GLN A 38 -7.45 10.99 -3.61
C GLN A 38 -8.72 10.54 -2.91
N GLU A 39 -9.81 10.40 -3.67
CA GLU A 39 -11.12 9.97 -3.20
C GLU A 39 -11.05 8.55 -2.63
N ILE A 40 -10.38 7.63 -3.36
CA ILE A 40 -10.17 6.25 -2.93
C ILE A 40 -9.37 6.18 -1.62
N LEU A 41 -8.30 6.99 -1.47
CA LEU A 41 -7.50 7.01 -0.24
C LEU A 41 -8.25 7.54 1.00
N THR A 42 -9.42 8.16 0.81
CA THR A 42 -10.25 8.72 1.89
C THR A 42 -11.57 7.97 2.08
N ASP A 43 -11.80 6.90 1.32
CA ASP A 43 -13.00 6.09 1.45
C ASP A 43 -12.93 5.27 2.76
N PRO A 44 -13.93 5.34 3.64
CA PRO A 44 -13.97 4.59 4.90
C PRO A 44 -14.04 3.06 4.74
N SER A 45 -14.21 2.57 3.51
CA SER A 45 -14.17 1.14 3.19
C SER A 45 -12.74 0.57 3.19
N TYR A 46 -11.71 1.42 3.19
CA TYR A 46 -10.28 1.08 3.29
C TYR A 46 -9.71 1.44 4.66
#